data_AF-A0A537HF60-F1
#
_entry.id   AF-A0A537HF60-F1
#
_cell.length_a   1.000
_cell.length_b   1.000
_cell.length_c   1.000
_cell.angle_alpha   90.00
_cell.angle_beta   90.00
_cell.angle_gamma   90.00
#
_symmetry.space_group_name_H-M   'P 1'
#
loop_
_entity.id
_entity.type
_entity.pdbx_description
1 polymer ?
#
loop_
_entity_poly.entity_id
_entity_poly.type
_entity_poly.pdbx_seq_one_letter_code
_entity_poly.pdbx_strand_id
1 'polypeptide(L)' 'MSVKRSAQTESVDDYLKTVSVDTRVALERLRKIIKVAAPETTEVVSYKIPIFKYQGHPLVGFGATENHCS' A
#
# COMPACT_ATOMS: atom_id res chain seq x y z
N MET A 1 9.34 -4.45 22.78
CA MET A 1 10.45 -4.70 21.82
C MET A 1 10.06 -4.06 20.50
N SER A 2 10.59 -2.88 20.19
CA SER A 2 10.25 -2.14 18.96
C SER A 2 11.35 -2.41 17.93
N VAL A 3 11.08 -3.27 16.97
CA VAL A 3 11.99 -3.48 15.84
C VAL A 3 11.83 -2.30 14.90
N LYS A 4 12.79 -1.37 14.95
CA LYS A 4 13.07 -0.45 13.85
C LYS A 4 13.58 -1.29 12.69
N ARG A 5 12.90 -1.23 11.54
CA ARG A 5 13.34 -1.87 10.30
C ARG A 5 13.56 -0.79 9.23
N SER A 6 14.65 -1.01 8.52
CA SER A 6 15.47 -0.04 7.82
C SER A 6 15.33 -0.18 6.31
N ALA A 7 14.85 0.88 5.66
CA ALA A 7 15.20 1.31 4.29
C ALA A 7 15.22 0.27 3.15
N GLN A 8 14.40 -0.77 3.24
CA GLN A 8 13.78 -1.40 2.07
C GLN A 8 12.37 -0.78 1.94
N THR A 9 11.68 -0.92 0.81
CA THR A 9 10.26 -0.51 0.69
C THR A 9 9.38 -1.40 1.58
N GLU A 10 9.56 -1.29 2.90
CA GLU A 10 8.94 -2.09 3.94
C GLU A 10 7.55 -1.57 4.28
N SER A 11 7.25 -0.32 3.89
CA SER A 11 5.97 0.33 4.10
C SER A 11 5.32 0.77 2.79
N VAL A 12 3.99 0.82 2.79
CA VAL A 12 3.19 1.38 1.69
C VAL A 12 3.56 2.84 1.45
N ASP A 13 3.92 3.58 2.49
CA ASP A 13 4.33 4.98 2.40
C ASP A 13 5.65 5.14 1.63
N ASP A 14 6.61 4.22 1.78
CA ASP A 14 7.83 4.24 0.98
C ASP A 14 7.58 3.83 -0.47
N TYR A 15 6.66 2.89 -0.72
CA TYR A 15 6.20 2.59 -2.08
C TYR A 15 5.59 3.83 -2.76
N LEU A 16 4.73 4.56 -2.05
CA LEU A 16 4.09 5.78 -2.57
C LEU A 16 5.07 6.92 -2.87
N LYS A 17 6.27 6.93 -2.26
CA LYS A 17 7.33 7.89 -2.62
C LYS A 17 8.01 7.57 -3.96
N THR A 18 7.94 6.31 -4.41
CA THR A 18 8.59 5.86 -5.65
C THR A 18 7.72 6.09 -6.89
N VAL A 19 6.43 6.33 -6.73
CA VAL A 19 5.49 6.57 -7.84
C VAL A 19 5.36 8.07 -8.15
N SER A 20 4.90 8.40 -9.36
CA SER A 20 4.65 9.79 -9.76
C SER A 20 3.59 10.46 -8.89
N VAL A 21 3.62 11.79 -8.82
CA VAL A 21 2.74 12.58 -7.95
C VAL A 21 1.26 12.33 -8.28
N ASP A 22 0.90 12.30 -9.56
CA ASP A 22 -0.48 12.07 -10.01
C ASP A 22 -0.99 10.70 -9.56
N THR A 23 -0.17 9.66 -9.74
CA THR A 23 -0.56 8.31 -9.36
C THR A 23 -0.56 8.13 -7.85
N ARG A 24 0.35 8.78 -7.11
CA ARG A 24 0.33 8.82 -5.64
C ARG A 24 -0.99 9.34 -5.11
N VAL A 25 -1.52 10.44 -5.67
CA VAL A 25 -2.81 11.02 -5.24
C VAL A 25 -3.95 10.03 -5.46
N ALA A 26 -3.97 9.32 -6.58
CA ALA A 26 -4.98 8.30 -6.85
C ALA A 26 -4.89 7.13 -5.86
N LEU A 27 -3.68 6.61 -5.61
CA LEU A 27 -3.46 5.50 -4.68
C LEU A 27 -3.75 5.88 -3.22
N GLU A 28 -3.43 7.09 -2.80
CA GLU A 28 -3.77 7.60 -1.46
C GLU A 28 -5.29 7.70 -1.27
N ARG A 29 -6.02 8.14 -2.30
CA ARG A 29 -7.50 8.15 -2.27
C ARG A 29 -8.04 6.72 -2.14
N LEU A 30 -7.52 5.78 -2.94
CA LEU A 30 -7.91 4.37 -2.87
C LEU A 30 -7.63 3.77 -1.48
N ARG A 31 -6.45 4.03 -0.91
CA ARG A 31 -6.06 3.62 0.46
C ARG A 31 -7.04 4.14 1.51
N LYS A 32 -7.48 5.40 1.42
CA LYS A 32 -8.47 5.97 2.33
C LYS A 32 -9.83 5.28 2.19
N ILE A 33 -10.29 5.05 0.97
CA ILE A 33 -11.57 4.37 0.70
C ILE A 33 -11.55 2.95 1.29
N ILE A 34 -10.48 2.19 1.05
CA ILE A 34 -10.34 0.83 1.57
C ILE A 34 -10.33 0.82 3.10
N LYS A 35 -9.62 1.76 3.75
CA LYS A 35 -9.62 1.89 5.22
C LYS A 35 -10.98 2.22 5.80
N VAL A 36 -11.77 3.04 5.12
CA VAL A 36 -13.13 3.38 5.55
C VAL A 36 -14.07 2.19 5.35
N ALA A 37 -13.95 1.49 4.22
CA ALA A 37 -14.78 0.33 3.90
C ALA A 37 -14.45 -0.89 4.77
N ALA A 38 -13.17 -1.09 5.12
CA ALA A 38 -12.67 -2.23 5.86
C ALA A 38 -11.59 -1.80 6.87
N PRO A 39 -11.99 -1.24 8.04
CA PRO A 39 -11.06 -0.67 9.02
C PRO A 39 -10.16 -1.70 9.71
N GLU A 40 -10.54 -2.98 9.69
CA GLU A 40 -9.72 -4.06 10.27
C GLU A 40 -8.67 -4.61 9.27
N THR A 41 -8.49 -3.95 8.13
CA THR A 41 -7.45 -4.34 7.17
C THR A 41 -6.06 -3.97 7.69
N THR A 42 -5.09 -4.85 7.43
CA THR A 42 -3.66 -4.63 7.70
C THR A 42 -2.94 -4.40 6.39
N GLU A 43 -2.08 -3.40 6.36
CA GLU A 43 -1.25 -3.10 5.19
C GLU A 43 0.04 -3.91 5.27
N VAL A 44 0.32 -4.66 4.22
CA VAL A 44 1.57 -5.39 4.05
C VAL A 44 2.16 -5.08 2.68
N VAL A 45 3.47 -5.04 2.57
CA VAL A 45 4.14 -5.02 1.26
C VAL A 45 4.59 -6.43 0.93
N SER A 46 4.16 -6.97 -0.20
CA SER A 46 4.57 -8.28 -0.69
C SER A 46 4.96 -8.18 -2.16
N TYR A 47 6.09 -8.77 -2.55
CA TYR A 47 6.65 -8.63 -3.90
C TYR A 47 6.79 -7.17 -4.37
N LYS A 48 7.13 -6.26 -3.45
CA LYS A 48 7.21 -4.80 -3.67
C LYS A 48 5.87 -4.12 -4.01
N ILE A 49 4.74 -4.80 -3.80
CA ILE A 49 3.40 -4.26 -4.03
C ILE A 49 2.67 -4.12 -2.68
N PRO A 50 2.03 -2.97 -2.40
CA PRO A 50 1.09 -2.81 -1.31
C PRO A 50 -0.11 -3.76 -1.40
N ILE A 51 -0.37 -4.49 -0.33
CA ILE A 51 -1.51 -5.41 -0.20
C ILE A 51 -2.22 -5.15 1.12
N PHE A 52 -3.54 -5.00 1.07
CA PHE A 52 -4.41 -5.05 2.23
C PHE A 52 -4.80 -6.49 2.52
N LYS A 53 -4.60 -6.90 3.77
CA LYS A 53 -5.09 -8.16 4.31
C LYS A 53 -6.24 -7.90 5.26
N TYR A 54 -7.35 -8.61 5.08
CA TYR A 54 -8.48 -8.60 6.00
C TYR A 54 -8.54 -9.96 6.71
N GLN A 55 -8.56 -9.96 8.05
CA GLN A 55 -8.62 -11.18 8.86
C GLN A 55 -7.56 -12.25 8.48
N GLY A 56 -6.36 -11.81 8.10
CA GLY A 56 -5.26 -12.70 7.70
C GLY A 56 -5.28 -13.13 6.22
N HIS A 57 -6.33 -12.83 5.47
CA HIS A 57 -6.45 -13.14 4.05
C HIS A 57 -6.16 -11.92 3.16
N PRO A 58 -5.47 -12.08 2.01
CA PRO A 58 -5.27 -10.99 1.06
C PRO A 58 -6.61 -10.56 0.47
N LEU A 59 -6.94 -9.26 0.62
CA LEU A 59 -8.18 -8.68 0.14
C LEU A 59 -7.96 -7.94 -1.19
N VAL A 60 -7.05 -6.97 -1.19
CA VAL A 60 -6.76 -6.11 -2.34
C VAL A 60 -5.28 -5.78 -2.38
N GLY A 61 -4.62 -6.06 -3.50
CA GLY A 61 -3.34 -5.46 -3.85
C GLY A 61 -3.57 -4.24 -4.73
N PHE A 62 -2.77 -3.20 -4.56
CA PHE A 62 -2.80 -2.03 -5.43
C PHE A 62 -1.37 -1.56 -5.71
N GLY A 63 -1.15 -1.07 -6.92
CA GLY A 63 0.16 -0.65 -7.38
C GLY A 63 0.05 0.30 -8.56
N ALA A 64 1.16 0.92 -8.86
CA ALA A 64 1.34 1.81 -9.97
C ALA A 64 2.68 1.58 -10.63
N THR A 65 2.65 1.69 -11.95
CA THR A 65 3.79 1.78 -12.85
C THR A 65 3.73 3.15 -13.55
N GLU A 66 4.74 3.49 -14.33
CA GLU A 66 4.83 4.77 -15.02
C GLU A 66 3.59 5.08 -15.89
N ASN A 67 2.96 4.06 -16.47
CA ASN A 67 1.84 4.22 -17.41
C ASN A 67 0.52 3.57 -16.96
N HIS A 68 0.52 2.79 -15.87
CA HIS A 68 -0.66 2.04 -15.43
C HIS A 68 -0.81 2.07 -13.91
N CYS A 69 -2.06 2.25 -13.47
CA CYS A 69 -2.48 2.07 -12.08
C CYS A 69 -3.29 0.77 -12.03
N SER A 70 -2.96 -0.12 -11.09
CA SER A 70 -3.54 -1.47 -10.95
C SER A 70 -3.97 -1.75 -9.52
#